data_AF-A0A9P5RT36-F1
#
_entry.id   AF-A0A9P5RT36-F1
#
_cell.length_a   1.000
_cell.length_b   1.000
_cell.length_c   1.000
_cell.angle_alpha   90.00
_cell.angle_beta   90.00
_cell.angle_gamma   90.00
#
_symmetry.space_group_name_H-M   'P 1'
#
loop_
_entity.id
_entity.type
_entity.pdbx_description
1 polymer ?
#
loop_
_entity_poly.entity_id
_entity_poly.type
_entity_poly.pdbx_seq_one_letter_code
_entity_poly.pdbx_strand_id
1 'polypeptide(L)'
;MINLPPEILLGIGELLEKQSLLACLQVSQDWYYALHLTVWTTISKQHWIHPAFPLRQWTPLPDDATPYTDAQKKRDTKILRCLQQTYSLTFHDNKSLRSTGIHIRLPTQIAMSQLHAVVQRTSNLVRFSLVMWGRGPSDYILSLILKLLYEMPRLEAVEINLERRRLFPIKRHFPLFAKLKEIRIEGDWYRGVKTVGPAPDKIMPWKLQHLTIDCLDMSFFRYCPNLEKLSFNPKFSTLALPKIS
;
A
#
# COMPACT_ATOMS: atom_id res chain seq x y z
N MET A 1 34.39 -18.40 14.55
CA MET A 1 33.09 -17.71 14.39
C MET A 1 32.00 -18.68 14.81
N ILE A 2 31.00 -18.22 15.57
CA ILE A 2 29.87 -19.05 16.01
C ILE A 2 28.89 -19.15 14.84
N ASN A 3 28.68 -20.36 14.31
CA ASN A 3 27.66 -20.62 13.28
C ASN A 3 26.32 -20.85 13.98
N LEU A 4 25.45 -19.84 13.95
CA LEU A 4 24.08 -20.00 14.40
C LEU A 4 23.26 -20.72 13.32
N PRO A 5 22.41 -21.71 13.67
CA PRO A 5 21.45 -22.30 12.74
C PRO A 5 20.52 -21.24 12.11
N PRO A 6 20.15 -21.37 10.83
CA PRO A 6 19.25 -20.43 10.14
C PRO A 6 17.92 -20.22 10.87
N GLU A 7 17.40 -21.25 11.54
CA GLU A 7 16.15 -21.20 12.30
C GLU A 7 16.26 -20.25 13.49
N ILE A 8 17.42 -20.22 14.16
CA ILE A 8 17.67 -19.29 15.26
C ILE A 8 17.78 -17.87 14.72
N LEU A 9 18.48 -17.68 13.58
CA LEU A 9 18.58 -16.37 12.94
C LEU A 9 17.19 -15.84 12.54
N LEU A 10 16.36 -16.68 11.95
CA LEU A 10 14.96 -16.35 11.61
C LEU A 10 14.16 -15.94 12.84
N GLY A 11 14.23 -16.72 13.93
CA GLY A 11 13.55 -16.38 15.18
C GLY A 11 14.02 -15.05 15.79
N ILE A 12 15.33 -14.76 15.73
CA ILE A 12 15.84 -13.43 16.10
C ILE A 12 15.25 -12.36 15.18
N GLY A 13 15.27 -12.59 13.86
CA GLY A 13 14.76 -11.66 12.87
C GLY A 13 13.28 -11.29 13.06
N GLU A 14 12.44 -12.23 13.48
CA GLU A 14 11.03 -12.00 13.78
C GLU A 14 10.81 -11.07 14.99
N LEU A 15 11.77 -11.03 15.92
CA LEU A 15 11.71 -10.18 17.12
C LEU A 15 12.35 -8.79 16.91
N LEU A 16 13.08 -8.60 15.82
CA LEU A 16 13.79 -7.34 15.55
C LEU A 16 12.86 -6.28 14.95
N GLU A 17 13.09 -5.03 15.35
CA GLU A 17 12.52 -3.89 14.64
C GLU A 17 13.04 -3.83 13.20
N LYS A 18 12.24 -3.26 12.29
CA LYS A 18 12.50 -3.25 10.84
C LYS A 18 13.86 -2.64 10.46
N GLN A 19 14.31 -1.61 11.17
CA GLN A 19 15.63 -1.00 10.93
C GLN A 19 16.77 -1.92 11.37
N SER A 20 16.64 -2.53 12.55
CA SER A 20 17.58 -3.53 13.06
C SER A 20 17.66 -4.74 12.14
N LEU A 21 16.51 -5.19 11.62
CA LEU A 21 16.44 -6.30 10.65
C LEU A 21 17.19 -5.96 9.35
N LEU A 22 17.08 -4.71 8.86
CA LEU A 22 17.86 -4.25 7.70
C LEU A 22 19.37 -4.19 7.99
N ALA A 23 19.76 -3.74 9.18
CA ALA A 23 21.17 -3.70 9.60
C ALA A 23 21.77 -5.11 9.72
N CYS A 24 20.98 -6.09 10.19
CA CYS A 24 21.37 -7.49 10.26
C CYS A 24 21.78 -8.09 8.91
N LEU A 25 21.21 -7.61 7.79
CA LEU A 25 21.61 -8.04 6.45
C LEU A 25 23.06 -7.69 6.10
N GLN A 26 23.70 -6.79 6.86
CA GLN A 26 25.08 -6.34 6.64
C GLN A 26 26.09 -7.04 7.56
N VAL A 27 25.64 -7.86 8.52
CA VAL A 27 26.51 -8.50 9.53
C VAL A 27 27.36 -9.60 8.90
N SER A 28 26.73 -10.55 8.20
CA SER A 28 27.43 -11.60 7.47
C SER A 28 26.57 -12.14 6.33
N GLN A 29 27.18 -12.98 5.48
CA GLN A 29 26.48 -13.63 4.37
C GLN A 29 25.40 -14.62 4.87
N ASP A 30 25.61 -15.27 6.02
CA ASP A 30 24.64 -16.19 6.61
C ASP A 30 23.40 -15.45 7.12
N TRP A 31 23.60 -14.32 7.82
CA TRP A 31 22.50 -13.44 8.25
C TRP A 31 21.73 -12.91 7.05
N TYR A 32 22.44 -12.54 5.98
CA TYR A 32 21.81 -12.13 4.73
C TYR A 32 20.91 -13.24 4.16
N TYR A 33 21.43 -14.46 3.99
CA TYR A 33 20.65 -15.54 3.41
C TYR A 33 19.46 -15.95 4.28
N ALA A 34 19.64 -16.01 5.60
CA ALA A 34 18.56 -16.33 6.52
C ALA A 34 17.45 -15.26 6.51
N LEU A 35 17.81 -13.98 6.57
CA LEU A 35 16.85 -12.91 6.87
C LEU A 35 16.33 -12.13 5.66
N HIS A 36 16.98 -12.22 4.50
CA HIS A 36 16.61 -11.37 3.37
C HIS A 36 15.13 -11.55 2.98
N LEU A 37 14.61 -12.77 2.93
CA LEU A 37 13.21 -13.02 2.58
C LEU A 37 12.26 -12.41 3.62
N THR A 38 12.57 -12.52 4.91
CA THR A 38 11.79 -11.95 6.02
C THR A 38 11.60 -10.45 5.87
N VAL A 39 12.66 -9.72 5.48
CA VAL A 39 12.60 -8.28 5.20
C VAL A 39 11.61 -7.94 4.08
N TRP A 40 11.52 -8.79 3.05
CA TRP A 40 10.67 -8.55 1.88
C TRP A 40 9.21 -8.89 2.09
N THR A 41 8.88 -9.66 3.12
CA THR A 41 7.49 -10.01 3.44
C THR A 41 6.62 -8.78 3.69
N THR A 42 7.20 -7.73 4.28
CA THR A 42 6.55 -6.44 4.52
C THR A 42 7.43 -5.28 4.05
N ILE A 43 7.00 -4.60 2.99
CA ILE A 43 7.64 -3.37 2.53
C ILE A 43 6.94 -2.18 3.19
N SER A 44 7.56 -1.63 4.23
CA SER A 44 7.05 -0.49 5.00
C SER A 44 7.59 0.87 4.53
N LYS A 45 7.00 1.97 5.02
CA LYS A 45 7.52 3.34 4.83
C LYS A 45 9.01 3.50 5.13
N GLN A 46 9.55 2.82 6.14
CA GLN A 46 10.97 2.91 6.52
C GLN A 46 11.90 2.33 5.43
N HIS A 47 11.46 1.29 4.73
CA HIS A 47 12.22 0.66 3.65
C HIS A 47 12.42 1.63 2.48
N TRP A 48 11.36 2.35 2.10
CA TRP A 48 11.43 3.33 1.00
C TRP A 48 12.39 4.49 1.27
N ILE A 49 12.63 4.81 2.53
CA ILE A 49 13.52 5.91 2.95
C ILE A 49 14.98 5.42 3.03
N HIS A 50 15.20 4.12 3.27
CA HIS A 50 16.53 3.57 3.44
C HIS A 50 17.34 3.65 2.13
N PRO A 51 18.54 4.26 2.12
CA PRO A 51 19.30 4.51 0.90
C PRO A 51 19.72 3.24 0.18
N ALA A 52 19.99 2.16 0.93
CA ALA A 52 20.38 0.87 0.36
C ALA A 52 19.18 -0.03 -0.01
N PHE A 53 17.94 0.44 0.11
CA PHE A 53 16.80 -0.42 -0.20
C PHE A 53 16.72 -0.71 -1.72
N PRO A 54 16.71 -1.99 -2.15
CA PRO A 54 16.96 -2.33 -3.55
C PRO A 54 15.97 -1.76 -4.55
N LEU A 55 14.72 -1.52 -4.15
CA LEU A 55 13.68 -0.98 -5.03
C LEU A 55 13.97 0.45 -5.50
N ARG A 56 14.77 1.23 -4.77
CA ARG A 56 15.02 2.64 -5.13
C ARG A 56 15.84 2.79 -6.41
N GLN A 57 16.65 1.79 -6.72
CA GLN A 57 17.48 1.73 -7.93
C GLN A 57 16.90 0.75 -8.96
N TRP A 58 15.73 0.17 -8.68
CA TRP A 58 15.09 -0.79 -9.56
C TRP A 58 14.13 -0.08 -10.51
N THR A 59 14.53 0.03 -11.77
CA THR A 59 13.64 0.48 -12.84
C THR A 59 13.12 -0.77 -13.56
N PRO A 60 11.80 -1.01 -13.58
CA PRO A 60 11.25 -2.13 -14.33
C PRO A 60 11.58 -1.92 -15.81
N LEU A 61 12.31 -2.86 -16.39
CA LEU A 61 12.63 -2.83 -17.80
C LEU A 61 11.41 -3.28 -18.62
N PRO A 62 11.12 -2.64 -19.77
CA PRO A 62 10.19 -3.18 -20.75
C PRO A 62 10.65 -4.57 -21.21
N ASP A 63 9.70 -5.46 -21.49
CA ASP A 63 10.00 -6.83 -21.92
C ASP A 63 10.87 -6.89 -23.20
N ASP A 64 10.86 -5.83 -24.02
CA ASP A 64 11.59 -5.74 -25.30
C ASP A 64 12.86 -4.85 -25.29
N ALA A 65 13.31 -4.35 -24.13
CA ALA A 65 14.46 -3.45 -24.08
C ALA A 65 15.81 -4.21 -23.99
N THR A 66 16.67 -4.11 -25.00
CA THR A 66 18.10 -4.52 -24.93
C THR A 66 19.05 -3.32 -24.94
N PRO A 67 20.26 -3.41 -24.34
CA PRO A 67 20.93 -4.62 -23.84
C PRO A 67 20.91 -4.74 -22.31
N TYR A 68 20.48 -5.92 -21.84
CA TYR A 68 20.65 -6.35 -20.46
C TYR A 68 22.12 -6.65 -20.21
N THR A 69 22.72 -6.06 -19.16
CA THR A 69 23.88 -6.71 -18.57
C THR A 69 23.40 -7.91 -17.77
N ASP A 70 24.14 -9.03 -17.78
CA ASP A 70 23.79 -10.21 -16.99
C ASP A 70 23.64 -9.89 -15.49
N ALA A 71 24.40 -8.92 -15.00
CA ALA A 71 24.30 -8.41 -13.64
C ALA A 71 22.95 -7.75 -13.35
N GLN A 72 22.45 -6.88 -14.25
CA GLN A 72 21.16 -6.23 -14.09
C GLN A 72 20.02 -7.26 -14.14
N LYS A 73 20.07 -8.21 -15.08
CA LYS A 73 19.08 -9.28 -15.18
C LYS A 73 19.02 -10.15 -13.92
N LYS A 74 20.18 -10.50 -13.36
CA LYS A 74 20.27 -11.25 -12.09
C LYS A 74 19.69 -10.46 -10.92
N ARG A 75 19.99 -9.17 -10.84
CA ARG A 75 19.43 -8.26 -9.81
C ARG A 75 17.92 -8.18 -9.91
N ASP A 76 17.39 -7.95 -11.10
CA ASP A 76 15.94 -7.82 -11.33
C ASP A 76 15.22 -9.12 -11.00
N THR A 77 15.76 -10.26 -11.43
CA THR A 77 15.21 -11.59 -11.09
C THR A 77 15.12 -11.79 -9.58
N LYS A 78 16.16 -11.37 -8.83
CA LYS A 78 16.16 -11.48 -7.36
C LYS A 78 15.10 -10.58 -6.73
N ILE A 79 14.99 -9.33 -7.19
CA ILE A 79 13.96 -8.39 -6.72
C ILE A 79 12.56 -8.94 -7.02
N LEU A 80 12.32 -9.44 -8.23
CA LEU A 80 11.03 -10.02 -8.63
C LEU A 80 10.61 -11.18 -7.73
N ARG A 81 11.53 -12.10 -7.42
CA ARG A 81 11.25 -13.21 -6.48
C ARG A 81 10.88 -12.69 -5.09
N CYS A 82 11.57 -11.64 -4.62
CA CYS A 82 11.27 -11.04 -3.33
C CYS A 82 9.90 -10.33 -3.32
N LEU A 83 9.56 -9.61 -4.39
CA LEU A 83 8.26 -8.96 -4.55
C LEU A 83 7.11 -9.97 -4.57
N GLN A 84 7.31 -11.13 -5.17
CA GLN A 84 6.32 -12.22 -5.16
C GLN A 84 6.04 -12.75 -3.74
N GLN A 85 6.94 -12.54 -2.78
CA GLN A 85 6.75 -12.94 -1.38
C GLN A 85 6.18 -11.83 -0.49
N THR A 86 6.11 -10.59 -0.98
CA THR A 86 5.54 -9.47 -0.23
C THR A 86 4.04 -9.70 -0.02
N TYR A 87 3.61 -9.75 1.25
CA TYR A 87 2.19 -9.79 1.63
C TYR A 87 1.67 -8.43 2.12
N SER A 88 2.55 -7.51 2.53
CA SER A 88 2.16 -6.18 2.98
C SER A 88 3.01 -5.09 2.32
N LEU A 89 2.36 -4.11 1.70
CA LEU A 89 3.01 -3.01 0.99
C LEU A 89 2.44 -1.68 1.48
N THR A 90 3.28 -0.86 2.11
CA THR A 90 2.92 0.45 2.65
C THR A 90 3.81 1.51 2.03
N PHE A 91 3.20 2.44 1.31
CA PHE A 91 3.87 3.55 0.66
C PHE A 91 3.38 4.88 1.23
N HIS A 92 4.34 5.75 1.54
CA HIS A 92 4.11 7.14 1.96
C HIS A 92 4.93 8.06 1.07
N ASP A 93 4.33 9.14 0.59
CA ASP A 93 5.11 10.18 -0.08
C ASP A 93 5.95 11.01 0.92
N ASN A 94 6.97 11.69 0.43
CA ASN A 94 7.89 12.44 1.26
C ASN A 94 7.21 13.56 2.05
N LYS A 95 6.14 14.17 1.52
CA LYS A 95 5.40 15.22 2.24
C LYS A 95 4.59 14.62 3.39
N SER A 96 3.91 13.47 3.22
CA SER A 96 3.27 12.76 4.32
C SER A 96 4.29 12.27 5.35
N LEU A 97 5.46 11.79 4.96
CA LEU A 97 6.50 11.40 5.92
C LEU A 97 6.93 12.57 6.81
N ARG A 98 7.25 13.73 6.22
CA ARG A 98 7.66 14.94 6.95
C ARG A 98 6.61 15.39 7.97
N SER A 99 5.36 15.34 7.57
CA SER A 99 4.25 15.75 8.43
C SER A 99 4.04 14.83 9.64
N THR A 100 4.52 13.59 9.59
CA THR A 100 4.53 12.65 10.72
C THR A 100 5.73 12.82 11.65
N GLY A 101 6.48 13.91 11.53
CA GLY A 101 7.66 14.21 12.37
C GLY A 101 8.97 13.57 11.88
N ILE A 102 8.99 13.01 10.66
CA ILE A 102 10.21 12.47 10.08
C ILE A 102 11.01 13.61 9.45
N HIS A 103 11.97 14.15 10.22
CA HIS A 103 12.80 15.29 9.82
C HIS A 103 14.16 14.92 9.22
N ILE A 104 14.44 13.63 9.03
CA ILE A 104 15.66 13.18 8.35
C ILE A 104 15.66 13.62 6.87
N ARG A 105 16.86 13.71 6.27
CA ARG A 105 17.03 14.01 4.85
C ARG A 105 16.40 12.90 4.01
N LEU A 106 15.14 13.11 3.63
CA LEU A 106 14.41 12.18 2.78
C LEU A 106 15.02 12.19 1.38
N PRO A 107 15.17 11.01 0.77
CA PRO A 107 15.78 10.93 -0.53
C PRO A 107 14.72 11.16 -1.63
N THR A 108 15.12 11.19 -2.90
CA THR A 108 14.17 11.42 -4.01
C THR A 108 13.03 10.40 -4.01
N GLN A 109 11.81 10.91 -4.16
CA GLN A 109 10.58 10.13 -4.25
C GLN A 109 10.63 9.21 -5.47
N ILE A 110 10.25 7.94 -5.30
CA ILE A 110 10.07 7.03 -6.44
C ILE A 110 8.92 7.50 -7.33
N ALA A 111 9.03 7.25 -8.64
CA ALA A 111 7.97 7.59 -9.57
C ALA A 111 6.71 6.74 -9.31
N MET A 112 5.52 7.30 -9.54
CA MET A 112 4.27 6.54 -9.37
C MET A 112 4.15 5.37 -10.37
N SER A 113 4.76 5.48 -11.55
CA SER A 113 4.86 4.38 -12.52
C SER A 113 5.69 3.21 -11.98
N GLN A 114 6.77 3.52 -11.24
CA GLN A 114 7.59 2.52 -10.57
C GLN A 114 6.82 1.86 -9.42
N LEU A 115 6.08 2.63 -8.61
CA LEU A 115 5.20 2.05 -7.58
C LEU A 115 4.14 1.12 -8.21
N HIS A 116 3.51 1.54 -9.30
CA HIS A 116 2.57 0.69 -10.05
C HIS A 116 3.23 -0.64 -10.47
N ALA A 117 4.45 -0.60 -11.00
CA ALA A 117 5.18 -1.80 -11.39
C ALA A 117 5.54 -2.68 -10.18
N VAL A 118 5.87 -2.10 -9.01
CA VAL A 118 6.05 -2.86 -7.77
C VAL A 118 4.76 -3.58 -7.40
N VAL A 119 3.64 -2.87 -7.35
CA VAL A 119 2.30 -3.44 -7.02
C VAL A 119 1.94 -4.57 -7.98
N GLN A 120 2.21 -4.40 -9.28
CA GLN A 120 1.94 -5.42 -10.29
C GLN A 120 2.73 -6.73 -10.04
N ARG A 121 3.92 -6.65 -9.44
CA ARG A 121 4.78 -7.81 -9.18
C ARG A 121 4.60 -8.40 -7.78
N THR A 122 3.81 -7.78 -6.91
CA THR A 122 3.44 -8.30 -5.58
C THR A 122 2.11 -9.07 -5.63
N SER A 123 2.09 -10.24 -6.26
CA SER A 123 0.84 -11.00 -6.48
C SER A 123 0.22 -11.60 -5.21
N ASN A 124 1.03 -11.81 -4.16
CA ASN A 124 0.59 -12.37 -2.88
C ASN A 124 0.16 -11.32 -1.86
N LEU A 125 -0.13 -10.10 -2.30
CA LEU A 125 -0.46 -8.99 -1.43
C LEU A 125 -1.77 -9.23 -0.67
N VAL A 126 -1.70 -9.11 0.65
CA VAL A 126 -2.81 -9.20 1.61
C VAL A 126 -3.21 -7.80 2.09
N ARG A 127 -2.23 -6.93 2.30
CA ARG A 127 -2.44 -5.55 2.78
C ARG A 127 -1.75 -4.54 1.88
N PHE A 128 -2.49 -3.52 1.46
CA PHE A 128 -1.96 -2.40 0.71
C PHE A 128 -2.27 -1.07 1.39
N SER A 129 -1.29 -0.18 1.50
CA SER A 129 -1.47 1.16 2.02
C SER A 129 -0.78 2.19 1.14
N LEU A 130 -1.55 3.20 0.71
CA LEU A 130 -1.09 4.33 -0.08
C LEU A 130 -1.45 5.63 0.64
N VAL A 131 -0.45 6.32 1.17
CA VAL A 131 -0.60 7.60 1.89
C VAL A 131 0.15 8.69 1.15
N MET A 132 -0.53 9.73 0.72
CA MET A 132 0.09 10.86 0.02
C MET A 132 -0.54 12.19 0.44
N TRP A 133 0.26 13.12 0.96
CA TRP A 133 -0.19 14.46 1.31
C TRP A 133 0.43 15.43 0.31
N GLY A 134 -0.35 16.06 -0.58
CA GLY A 134 0.16 16.93 -1.64
C GLY A 134 -0.57 16.75 -2.96
N ARG A 135 0.19 16.66 -4.06
CA ARG A 135 -0.39 16.22 -5.34
C ARG A 135 -0.47 14.70 -5.31
N GLY A 136 -1.64 14.15 -4.99
CA GLY A 136 -1.89 12.72 -5.17
C GLY A 136 -1.64 12.25 -6.62
N PRO A 137 -1.68 10.94 -6.88
CA PRO A 137 -1.39 10.38 -8.21
C PRO A 137 -2.34 10.95 -9.27
N SER A 138 -2.00 10.85 -10.56
CA SER A 138 -2.98 11.15 -11.62
C SER A 138 -4.16 10.16 -11.57
N ASP A 139 -5.32 10.55 -12.08
CA ASP A 139 -6.52 9.68 -12.08
C ASP A 139 -6.25 8.36 -12.82
N TYR A 140 -5.48 8.44 -13.91
CA TYR A 140 -5.06 7.28 -14.68
C TYR A 140 -4.24 6.30 -13.83
N ILE A 141 -3.19 6.78 -13.14
CA ILE A 141 -2.34 5.90 -12.32
C ILE A 141 -3.10 5.34 -11.12
N LEU A 142 -3.94 6.14 -10.46
CA LEU A 142 -4.78 5.65 -9.37
C LEU A 142 -5.72 4.55 -9.86
N SER A 143 -6.37 4.75 -11.01
CA SER A 143 -7.25 3.75 -11.61
C SER A 143 -6.51 2.46 -11.93
N LEU A 144 -5.28 2.54 -12.45
CA LEU A 144 -4.44 1.36 -12.71
C LEU A 144 -4.10 0.61 -11.41
N ILE A 145 -3.66 1.32 -10.36
CA ILE A 145 -3.36 0.70 -9.07
C ILE A 145 -4.61 0.01 -8.50
N LEU A 146 -5.76 0.69 -8.47
CA LEU A 146 -7.01 0.12 -7.97
C LEU A 146 -7.47 -1.10 -8.78
N LYS A 147 -7.25 -1.10 -10.11
CA LYS A 147 -7.54 -2.25 -10.97
C LYS A 147 -6.64 -3.44 -10.62
N LEU A 148 -5.33 -3.21 -10.43
CA LEU A 148 -4.41 -4.27 -10.00
C LEU A 148 -4.82 -4.86 -8.65
N LEU A 149 -5.17 -4.00 -7.68
CA LEU A 149 -5.65 -4.46 -6.38
C LEU A 149 -6.92 -5.31 -6.48
N TYR A 150 -7.82 -5.00 -7.42
CA TYR A 150 -9.01 -5.81 -7.69
C TYR A 150 -8.66 -7.23 -8.18
N GLU A 151 -7.60 -7.37 -8.96
CA GLU A 151 -7.16 -8.65 -9.51
C GLU A 151 -6.40 -9.52 -8.49
N MET A 152 -5.99 -8.97 -7.34
CA MET A 152 -5.26 -9.70 -6.29
C MET A 152 -6.17 -10.62 -5.46
N PRO A 153 -6.00 -11.95 -5.50
CA PRO A 153 -6.94 -12.88 -4.87
C PRO A 153 -6.85 -12.90 -3.34
N ARG A 154 -5.69 -12.54 -2.78
CA ARG A 154 -5.42 -12.59 -1.33
C ARG A 154 -5.60 -11.24 -0.62
N LEU A 155 -5.95 -10.19 -1.35
CA LEU A 155 -6.04 -8.86 -0.80
C LEU A 155 -7.24 -8.75 0.16
N GLU A 156 -6.97 -8.43 1.41
CA GLU A 156 -7.97 -8.34 2.48
C GLU A 156 -8.12 -6.92 3.01
N ALA A 157 -7.04 -6.12 3.00
CA ALA A 157 -7.04 -4.77 3.55
C ALA A 157 -6.47 -3.73 2.57
N VAL A 158 -7.16 -2.60 2.45
CA VAL A 158 -6.70 -1.46 1.65
C VAL A 158 -6.84 -0.17 2.45
N GLU A 159 -5.73 0.57 2.53
CA GLU A 159 -5.67 1.94 3.03
C GLU A 159 -5.31 2.89 1.88
N ILE A 160 -6.13 3.91 1.67
CA ILE A 160 -5.89 4.99 0.71
C ILE A 160 -6.18 6.31 1.40
N ASN A 161 -5.11 7.03 1.73
CA ASN A 161 -5.16 8.37 2.30
C ASN A 161 -4.51 9.34 1.31
N LEU A 162 -5.32 10.12 0.58
CA LEU A 162 -4.82 11.02 -0.47
C LEU A 162 -5.38 12.43 -0.31
N GLU A 163 -4.51 13.43 -0.36
CA GLU A 163 -4.92 14.83 -0.55
C GLU A 163 -4.99 15.12 -2.07
N ARG A 164 -6.16 15.47 -2.62
CA ARG A 164 -6.34 15.78 -4.05
C ARG A 164 -7.41 16.85 -4.27
N ARG A 165 -7.10 17.81 -5.15
CA ARG A 165 -8.04 18.84 -5.59
C ARG A 165 -9.22 18.33 -6.43
N ARG A 166 -9.10 17.15 -7.03
CA ARG A 166 -10.11 16.58 -7.94
C ARG A 166 -10.73 15.34 -7.32
N LEU A 167 -12.04 15.27 -7.42
CA LEU A 167 -12.84 14.18 -6.89
C LEU A 167 -12.81 12.98 -7.82
N PHE A 168 -12.49 11.82 -7.26
CA PHE A 168 -12.41 10.55 -7.93
C PHE A 168 -13.72 9.75 -7.75
N PRO A 169 -14.31 9.20 -8.83
CA PRO A 169 -15.59 8.50 -8.77
C PRO A 169 -15.43 7.09 -8.18
N ILE A 170 -15.43 7.01 -6.85
CA ILE A 170 -15.08 5.78 -6.11
C ILE A 170 -16.03 4.59 -6.38
N LYS A 171 -17.27 4.86 -6.80
CA LYS A 171 -18.27 3.84 -7.22
C LYS A 171 -17.73 2.83 -8.22
N ARG A 172 -16.86 3.26 -9.14
CA ARG A 172 -16.29 2.39 -10.17
C ARG A 172 -15.42 1.26 -9.59
N HIS A 173 -15.04 1.38 -8.32
CA HIS A 173 -14.18 0.45 -7.61
C HIS A 173 -14.92 -0.29 -6.48
N PHE A 174 -16.24 -0.21 -6.41
CA PHE A 174 -17.03 -1.02 -5.48
C PHE A 174 -16.79 -2.54 -5.60
N PRO A 175 -16.53 -3.12 -6.79
CA PRO A 175 -16.12 -4.52 -6.88
C PRO A 175 -14.83 -4.86 -6.12
N LEU A 176 -13.87 -3.92 -6.04
CA LEU A 176 -12.69 -4.08 -5.18
C LEU A 176 -13.11 -4.10 -3.71
N PHE A 177 -13.94 -3.16 -3.28
CA PHE A 177 -14.33 -3.04 -1.88
C PHE A 177 -15.18 -4.22 -1.39
N ALA A 178 -15.97 -4.82 -2.27
CA ALA A 178 -16.82 -5.95 -1.95
C ALA A 178 -16.07 -7.18 -1.42
N LYS A 179 -14.83 -7.39 -1.85
CA LYS A 179 -14.00 -8.53 -1.42
C LYS A 179 -13.13 -8.26 -0.18
N LEU A 180 -12.98 -7.00 0.22
CA LEU A 180 -12.08 -6.61 1.31
C LEU A 180 -12.76 -6.82 2.66
N LYS A 181 -11.95 -7.17 3.67
CA LYS A 181 -12.35 -7.22 5.08
C LYS A 181 -12.14 -5.88 5.78
N GLU A 182 -11.13 -5.12 5.34
CA GLU A 182 -10.75 -3.85 5.95
C GLU A 182 -10.53 -2.77 4.88
N ILE A 183 -11.17 -1.62 5.07
CA ILE A 183 -11.03 -0.46 4.19
C ILE A 183 -10.78 0.77 5.05
N ARG A 184 -9.74 1.52 4.70
CA ARG A 184 -9.47 2.85 5.23
C ARG A 184 -9.35 3.84 4.07
N ILE A 185 -10.30 4.76 3.97
CA ILE A 185 -10.33 5.77 2.91
C ILE A 185 -10.38 7.16 3.55
N GLU A 186 -9.26 7.86 3.44
CA GLU A 186 -9.07 9.18 4.04
C GLU A 186 -8.65 10.21 2.97
N GLY A 187 -8.89 11.49 3.24
CA GLY A 187 -8.60 12.64 2.40
C GLY A 187 -9.78 13.15 1.58
N ASP A 188 -9.55 14.21 0.82
CA ASP A 188 -10.54 14.98 0.04
C ASP A 188 -10.65 14.52 -1.43
N TRP A 189 -10.06 13.37 -1.75
CA TRP A 189 -9.90 12.87 -3.12
C TRP A 189 -11.12 12.14 -3.69
N TYR A 190 -12.15 11.86 -2.89
CA TYR A 190 -13.35 11.16 -3.31
C TYR A 190 -14.58 11.94 -2.83
N ARG A 191 -15.68 11.84 -3.59
CA ARG A 191 -16.97 12.37 -3.16
C ARG A 191 -17.92 11.22 -2.96
N GLY A 192 -18.54 11.22 -1.78
CA GLY A 192 -19.62 10.32 -1.48
C GLY A 192 -20.85 10.52 -2.36
N VAL A 193 -21.69 9.51 -2.42
CA VAL A 193 -22.87 9.50 -3.28
C VAL A 193 -23.97 10.35 -2.66
N LYS A 194 -24.19 11.56 -3.18
CA LYS A 194 -25.37 12.36 -2.80
C LYS A 194 -26.69 11.72 -3.22
N THR A 195 -26.66 10.80 -4.20
CA THR A 195 -27.85 10.16 -4.73
C THR A 195 -28.18 8.86 -4.00
N VAL A 196 -29.22 8.93 -3.17
CA VAL A 196 -29.98 7.80 -2.63
C VAL A 196 -30.69 7.09 -3.81
N GLY A 197 -29.94 6.40 -4.66
CA GLY A 197 -30.49 5.44 -5.60
C GLY A 197 -30.77 4.12 -4.88
N PRO A 198 -31.69 3.27 -5.41
CA PRO A 198 -31.84 1.92 -4.91
C PRO A 198 -30.50 1.19 -4.99
N ALA A 199 -30.17 0.41 -3.95
CA ALA A 199 -29.04 -0.51 -4.04
C ALA A 199 -29.30 -1.41 -5.26
N PRO A 200 -28.36 -1.57 -6.20
CA PRO A 200 -28.59 -2.46 -7.32
C PRO A 200 -28.91 -3.85 -6.79
N ASP A 201 -30.07 -4.40 -7.14
CA ASP A 201 -30.65 -5.65 -6.60
C ASP A 201 -29.78 -6.91 -6.82
N LYS A 202 -28.58 -6.75 -7.41
CA LYS A 202 -27.63 -7.81 -7.74
C LYS A 202 -26.24 -7.61 -7.15
N ILE A 203 -26.03 -6.66 -6.24
CA ILE A 203 -24.72 -6.49 -5.60
C ILE A 203 -24.57 -7.49 -4.46
N MET A 204 -23.58 -8.37 -4.61
CA MET A 204 -23.12 -9.28 -3.57
C MET A 204 -22.75 -8.46 -2.32
N PRO A 205 -23.26 -8.83 -1.12
CA PRO A 205 -22.96 -8.08 0.10
C PRO A 205 -21.44 -8.05 0.33
N TRP A 206 -20.91 -6.90 0.76
CA TRP A 206 -19.49 -6.77 0.98
C TRP A 206 -19.05 -7.60 2.18
N LYS A 207 -17.85 -8.18 2.10
CA LYS A 207 -17.19 -8.89 3.21
C LYS A 207 -16.60 -7.96 4.27
N LEU A 208 -16.93 -6.67 4.19
CA LEU A 208 -16.30 -5.62 4.97
C LEU A 208 -16.69 -5.72 6.45
N GLN A 209 -15.67 -5.83 7.30
CA GLN A 209 -15.79 -5.87 8.75
C GLN A 209 -15.32 -4.55 9.38
N HIS A 210 -14.27 -3.94 8.83
CA HIS A 210 -13.68 -2.71 9.35
C HIS A 210 -13.68 -1.61 8.30
N LEU A 211 -14.34 -0.48 8.63
CA LEU A 211 -14.40 0.70 7.76
C LEU A 211 -13.88 1.93 8.52
N THR A 212 -12.92 2.63 7.92
CA THR A 212 -12.47 3.95 8.37
C THR A 212 -12.64 4.96 7.25
N ILE A 213 -13.40 6.03 7.49
CA ILE A 213 -13.70 7.09 6.50
C ILE A 213 -13.69 8.49 7.12
N ASP A 214 -13.27 9.48 6.33
CA ASP A 214 -13.23 10.89 6.73
C ASP A 214 -14.56 11.62 6.51
N CYS A 215 -15.37 11.14 5.57
CA CYS A 215 -16.68 11.68 5.28
C CYS A 215 -17.73 10.59 5.46
N LEU A 216 -18.82 10.91 6.15
CA LEU A 216 -19.88 9.96 6.43
C LEU A 216 -20.76 9.87 5.18
N ASP A 217 -20.33 9.08 4.20
CA ASP A 217 -21.13 8.73 3.05
C ASP A 217 -22.05 7.56 3.42
N MET A 218 -23.30 7.92 3.75
CA MET A 218 -24.34 6.95 4.14
C MET A 218 -24.58 5.85 3.10
N SER A 219 -24.15 6.06 1.85
CA SER A 219 -24.30 5.04 0.81
C SER A 219 -23.39 3.82 1.01
N PHE A 220 -22.27 3.93 1.74
CA PHE A 220 -21.37 2.80 2.02
C PHE A 220 -22.05 1.74 2.89
N PHE A 221 -22.82 2.16 3.90
CA PHE A 221 -23.43 1.24 4.87
C PHE A 221 -24.40 0.26 4.23
N ARG A 222 -25.06 0.67 3.14
CA ARG A 222 -25.98 -0.20 2.39
C ARG A 222 -25.31 -1.44 1.82
N TYR A 223 -23.99 -1.40 1.63
CA TYR A 223 -23.21 -2.50 1.08
C TYR A 223 -22.51 -3.34 2.15
N CYS A 224 -22.52 -2.92 3.41
CA CYS A 224 -21.69 -3.48 4.48
C CYS A 224 -22.53 -4.09 5.61
N PRO A 225 -23.28 -5.18 5.37
CA PRO A 225 -24.14 -5.79 6.40
C PRO A 225 -23.35 -6.42 7.55
N ASN A 226 -22.07 -6.78 7.33
CA ASN A 226 -21.20 -7.43 8.31
C ASN A 226 -20.25 -6.45 9.01
N LEU A 227 -20.57 -5.15 9.02
CA LEU A 227 -19.67 -4.14 9.56
C LEU A 227 -19.58 -4.26 11.09
N GLU A 228 -18.41 -4.64 11.58
CA GLU A 228 -18.12 -4.80 13.01
C GLU A 228 -17.56 -3.51 13.63
N LYS A 229 -16.73 -2.79 12.87
CA LYS A 229 -16.06 -1.56 13.33
C LYS A 229 -16.18 -0.44 12.31
N LEU A 230 -16.71 0.69 12.77
CA LEU A 230 -16.73 1.95 12.06
C LEU A 230 -15.84 2.97 12.79
N SER A 231 -14.85 3.52 12.10
CA SER A 231 -14.06 4.65 12.59
C SER A 231 -14.30 5.87 11.70
N PHE A 232 -14.53 7.01 12.32
CA PHE A 232 -14.70 8.28 11.62
C PHE A 232 -13.55 9.22 11.99
N ASN A 233 -12.92 9.83 10.98
CA ASN A 233 -11.81 10.77 11.20
C ASN A 233 -12.29 12.19 10.89
N PRO A 234 -12.68 13.00 11.90
CA PRO A 234 -13.35 14.29 11.69
C PRO A 234 -12.44 15.39 11.12
N LYS A 235 -11.16 15.10 10.85
CA LYS A 235 -10.15 16.11 10.49
C LYS A 235 -10.46 16.87 9.20
N PHE A 236 -11.32 16.34 8.33
CA PHE A 236 -11.72 16.98 7.08
C PHE A 236 -13.21 17.40 7.07
N SER A 237 -13.90 17.30 8.22
CA SER A 237 -15.31 17.68 8.39
C SER A 237 -15.50 19.19 8.54
N THR A 238 -14.92 20.01 7.65
CA THR A 238 -15.25 21.45 7.54
C THR A 238 -16.37 21.70 6.54
N LEU A 239 -17.23 20.71 6.29
CA LEU A 239 -18.56 20.99 5.75
C LEU A 239 -19.43 21.42 6.92
N ALA A 240 -19.57 22.74 7.06
CA ALA A 240 -20.63 23.32 7.89
C ALA A 240 -21.92 22.57 7.61
N LEU A 241 -22.45 21.89 8.63
CA LEU A 241 -23.80 21.35 8.57
C LEU A 241 -24.73 22.49 8.13
N PRO A 242 -25.58 22.31 7.11
CA PRO A 242 -26.55 23.33 6.76
C PRO A 242 -27.36 23.63 8.02
N LYS A 243 -27.38 24.90 8.43
CA LYS A 243 -28.28 25.34 9.50
C LYS A 243 -29.69 24.99 9.03
N ILE A 244 -30.33 24.08 9.75
CA ILE A 244 -31.75 23.81 9.60
C ILE A 244 -32.44 25.01 10.25
N SER A 245 -32.84 25.96 9.41
CA SER A 245 -33.74 27.06 9.76
C SER A 245 -35.17 26.67 9.41
#